data_AF-A0AAW4JPI3-F1
#
_entry.id   AF-A0AAW4JPI3-F1
#
_cell.length_a   1.000
_cell.length_b   1.000
_cell.length_c   1.000
_cell.angle_alpha   90.00
_cell.angle_beta   90.00
_cell.angle_gamma   90.00
#
_symmetry.space_group_name_H-M   'P 1'
#
loop_
_entity.id
_entity.type
_entity.pdbx_description
1 polymer ?
#
loop_
_entity_poly.entity_id
_entity_poly.type
_entity_poly.pdbx_seq_one_letter_code
_entity_poly.pdbx_strand_id
1 'polypeptide(L)'
;MLETLDAAAVRRWCASGLTALRAHQGEIDDLNVYPVPDGDTGTNLVLTLTSAQQALAMDLGTLPDDGHTPHGHALRLMARGALLGARGNSGVILSQILRGLADTLAAVPAVRGRQFADALADATTAAYAAVARPVEGTLLSVVAAAAHAARRADSDDLRAVARAAAEAAAHALARTPEQLPELARAGVVDAGGRGLCLLLDALVEVVTGESPAQPAPAPPARRAPVTAVRESGSDAYAYEVQYLLDATDEAVTRLRAELDALGDSLAVVGDGAGTWNVHVHVNDIGAAVEAGVVAGRPHRISVTRFADQGAPAPGPQVPLPEGRAAVVVATGAGIAELFAAEGAVVVPANPSTGELLDAIRATGAARVVVLPNDPNTQSVASAAAKEAHGLGIKVSVVPTRSPVQALAALAVRDPKRRFEDDVIAMAEAAGACRYAEVCHAAREALTVAGPARPGDVLALVEGEVHLIGQDLVDTCTAMVDRMLGGGGELVTLLCGADAPAGLADRVREHVERAWPFVEVQAYEGGQPHYPLLVGVE
;
A
#
# COMPACT_ATOMS: atom_id res chain seq x y z
N MET A 1 -22.06 8.38 18.31
CA MET A 1 -22.40 6.96 18.58
C MET A 1 -23.36 6.48 17.52
N LEU A 2 -23.14 5.30 16.97
CA LEU A 2 -23.92 4.74 15.86
C LEU A 2 -24.78 3.57 16.35
N GLU A 3 -26.05 3.54 15.94
CA GLU A 3 -26.94 2.41 16.19
C GLU A 3 -26.88 1.35 15.09
N THR A 4 -26.40 1.72 13.90
CA THR A 4 -26.26 0.84 12.73
C THR A 4 -24.93 1.07 12.04
N LEU A 5 -24.42 0.05 11.35
CA LEU A 5 -23.22 0.17 10.51
C LEU A 5 -23.62 0.70 9.13
N ASP A 6 -23.61 2.03 8.97
CA ASP A 6 -23.88 2.68 7.68
C ASP A 6 -22.63 2.77 6.78
N ALA A 7 -22.81 3.22 5.53
CA ALA A 7 -21.73 3.29 4.56
C ALA A 7 -20.58 4.24 4.98
N ALA A 8 -20.92 5.34 5.67
CA ALA A 8 -19.92 6.28 6.15
C ALA A 8 -19.11 5.68 7.31
N ALA A 9 -19.75 4.87 8.16
CA ALA A 9 -19.11 4.10 9.21
C ALA A 9 -18.16 3.05 8.64
N VAL A 10 -18.55 2.32 7.60
CA VAL A 10 -17.65 1.36 6.90
C VAL A 10 -16.40 2.08 6.38
N ARG A 11 -16.55 3.24 5.73
CA ARG A 11 -15.40 4.03 5.25
C ARG A 11 -14.50 4.52 6.38
N ARG A 12 -15.09 5.04 7.46
CA ARG A 12 -14.33 5.46 8.66
C ARG A 12 -13.63 4.28 9.31
N TRP A 13 -14.28 3.12 9.37
CA TRP A 13 -13.69 1.89 9.91
C TRP A 13 -12.49 1.45 9.09
N CYS A 14 -12.60 1.39 7.76
CA CYS A 14 -11.48 1.07 6.88
C CYS A 14 -10.31 2.07 7.05
N ALA A 15 -10.62 3.38 7.10
CA ALA A 15 -9.59 4.42 7.24
C ALA A 15 -8.91 4.41 8.62
N SER A 16 -9.68 4.26 9.70
CA SER A 16 -9.17 4.17 11.07
C SER A 16 -8.36 2.88 11.27
N GLY A 17 -8.88 1.76 10.77
CA GLY A 17 -8.17 0.48 10.78
C GLY A 17 -6.84 0.54 10.03
N LEU A 18 -6.78 1.18 8.87
CA LEU A 18 -5.53 1.37 8.13
C LEU A 18 -4.55 2.29 8.87
N THR A 19 -5.06 3.34 9.50
CA THR A 19 -4.23 4.23 10.33
C THR A 19 -3.62 3.46 11.50
N ALA A 20 -4.41 2.63 12.18
CA ALA A 20 -3.93 1.77 13.26
C ALA A 20 -2.91 0.74 12.77
N LEU A 21 -3.18 0.03 11.67
CA LEU A 21 -2.23 -0.92 11.09
C LEU A 21 -0.91 -0.25 10.70
N ARG A 22 -0.94 0.94 10.09
CA ARG A 22 0.29 1.70 9.76
C ARG A 22 1.08 2.10 11.01
N ALA A 23 0.38 2.55 12.05
CA ALA A 23 1.02 2.95 13.31
C ALA A 23 1.68 1.78 14.05
N HIS A 24 1.15 0.56 13.88
CA HIS A 24 1.64 -0.66 14.50
C HIS A 24 2.34 -1.60 13.51
N GLN A 25 2.67 -1.15 12.29
CA GLN A 25 3.20 -2.02 11.23
C GLN A 25 4.48 -2.73 11.69
N GLY A 26 5.46 -1.96 12.18
CA GLY A 26 6.72 -2.52 12.69
C GLY A 26 6.54 -3.43 13.91
N GLU A 27 5.59 -3.12 14.80
CA GLU A 27 5.26 -4.00 15.93
C GLU A 27 4.73 -5.35 15.42
N ILE A 28 3.85 -5.35 14.42
CA ILE A 28 3.28 -6.58 13.84
C ILE A 28 4.35 -7.37 13.08
N ASP A 29 5.22 -6.67 12.33
CA ASP A 29 6.34 -7.28 11.63
C ASP A 29 7.33 -7.93 12.63
N ASP A 30 7.61 -7.30 13.77
CA ASP A 30 8.45 -7.86 14.85
C ASP A 30 7.85 -9.09 15.56
N LEU A 31 6.52 -9.26 15.47
CA LEU A 31 5.80 -10.43 15.99
C LEU A 31 5.80 -11.60 14.99
N ASN A 32 6.11 -11.35 13.71
CA ASN A 32 5.99 -12.35 12.66
C ASN A 32 7.09 -13.41 12.76
N VAL A 33 6.76 -14.52 13.41
CA VAL A 33 7.65 -15.67 13.61
C VAL A 33 7.07 -16.98 13.07
N TYR A 34 5.85 -16.94 12.52
CA TYR A 34 5.10 -18.11 12.05
C TYR A 34 4.21 -17.76 10.84
N PRO A 35 4.12 -18.64 9.82
CA PRO A 35 4.88 -19.89 9.65
C PRO A 35 6.35 -19.64 9.24
N VAL A 36 6.62 -18.46 8.69
CA VAL A 36 7.94 -18.03 8.25
C VAL A 36 8.29 -16.72 8.98
N PRO A 37 9.47 -16.61 9.61
CA PRO A 37 9.90 -15.39 10.31
C PRO A 37 10.53 -14.38 9.33
N ASP A 38 9.77 -13.96 8.33
CA ASP A 38 10.20 -13.02 7.28
C ASP A 38 9.91 -11.55 7.62
N GLY A 39 9.16 -11.29 8.69
CA GLY A 39 8.95 -9.93 9.19
C GLY A 39 8.05 -9.07 8.30
N ASP A 40 7.15 -9.67 7.52
CA ASP A 40 6.33 -8.94 6.54
C ASP A 40 4.82 -8.83 6.86
N THR A 41 4.34 -9.44 7.95
CA THR A 41 2.90 -9.58 8.19
C THR A 41 2.19 -8.24 8.35
N GLY A 42 2.77 -7.29 9.08
CA GLY A 42 2.26 -5.93 9.19
C GLY A 42 2.25 -5.22 7.84
N THR A 43 3.33 -5.35 7.07
CA THR A 43 3.42 -4.83 5.70
C THR A 43 2.31 -5.39 4.80
N ASN A 44 2.11 -6.71 4.81
CA ASN A 44 1.07 -7.41 4.05
C ASN A 44 -0.35 -6.95 4.42
N LEU A 45 -0.64 -6.77 5.71
CA LEU A 45 -1.93 -6.27 6.17
C LEU A 45 -2.16 -4.80 5.77
N VAL A 46 -1.14 -3.95 5.85
CA VAL A 46 -1.22 -2.53 5.42
C VAL A 46 -1.47 -2.42 3.93
N LEU A 47 -0.77 -3.20 3.09
CA LEU A 47 -0.97 -3.20 1.63
C LEU A 47 -2.36 -3.69 1.24
N THR A 48 -2.81 -4.76 1.90
CA THR A 48 -4.16 -5.33 1.72
C THR A 48 -5.24 -4.29 2.03
N LEU A 49 -5.15 -3.63 3.19
CA LEU A 49 -6.16 -2.65 3.60
C LEU A 49 -6.02 -1.30 2.88
N THR A 50 -4.82 -0.95 2.39
CA THR A 50 -4.62 0.20 1.49
C THR A 50 -5.39 -0.02 0.19
N SER A 51 -5.32 -1.22 -0.38
CA SER A 51 -6.07 -1.56 -1.60
C SER A 51 -7.59 -1.54 -1.37
N ALA A 52 -8.04 -1.98 -0.20
CA ALA A 52 -9.43 -1.84 0.23
C ALA A 52 -9.87 -0.37 0.33
N GLN A 53 -9.04 0.48 0.94
CA GLN A 53 -9.33 1.91 1.07
C GLN A 53 -9.35 2.60 -0.29
N GLN A 54 -8.43 2.27 -1.19
CA GLN A 54 -8.41 2.79 -2.57
C GLN A 54 -9.67 2.40 -3.34
N ALA A 55 -10.12 1.14 -3.23
CA ALA A 55 -11.38 0.70 -3.85
C ALA A 55 -12.58 1.49 -3.31
N LEU A 56 -12.61 1.78 -2.02
CA LEU A 56 -13.61 2.67 -1.41
C LEU A 56 -13.48 4.12 -1.90
N ALA A 57 -12.27 4.66 -2.03
CA ALA A 57 -12.03 6.05 -2.43
C ALA A 57 -12.36 6.30 -3.91
N MET A 58 -12.18 5.28 -4.76
CA MET A 58 -12.57 5.31 -6.17
C MET A 58 -14.10 5.22 -6.37
N ASP A 59 -14.86 4.89 -5.33
CA ASP A 59 -16.32 4.82 -5.38
C ASP A 59 -16.93 6.19 -5.70
N LEU A 60 -17.72 6.22 -6.76
CA LEU A 60 -18.41 7.42 -7.25
C LEU A 60 -19.71 7.72 -6.51
N GLY A 61 -20.12 6.86 -5.56
CA GLY A 61 -21.37 7.02 -4.81
C GLY A 61 -22.61 6.58 -5.59
N THR A 62 -22.44 5.96 -6.76
CA THR A 62 -23.50 5.31 -7.53
C THR A 62 -23.72 3.90 -7.01
N LEU A 63 -24.90 3.63 -6.45
CA LEU A 63 -25.31 2.28 -6.09
C LEU A 63 -25.67 1.50 -7.36
N PRO A 64 -25.10 0.32 -7.60
CA PRO A 64 -25.58 -0.56 -8.66
C PRO A 64 -27.05 -0.92 -8.40
N ASP A 65 -27.85 -1.08 -9.46
CA ASP A 65 -29.25 -1.52 -9.37
C ASP A 65 -29.32 -3.06 -9.21
N ASP A 66 -28.64 -3.56 -8.18
CA ASP A 66 -28.43 -4.99 -7.90
C ASP A 66 -29.04 -5.43 -6.55
N GLY A 67 -29.88 -4.57 -5.95
CA GLY A 67 -30.64 -4.87 -4.72
C GLY A 67 -29.87 -4.66 -3.41
N HIS A 68 -28.67 -4.09 -3.45
CA HIS A 68 -27.84 -3.93 -2.25
C HIS A 68 -27.98 -2.57 -1.57
N THR A 69 -27.70 -2.57 -0.28
CA THR A 69 -27.75 -1.36 0.54
C THR A 69 -26.48 -0.52 0.38
N PRO A 70 -26.50 0.79 0.75
CA PRO A 70 -25.31 1.63 0.67
C PRO A 70 -24.10 1.10 1.45
N HIS A 71 -24.34 0.55 2.65
CA HIS A 71 -23.28 -0.05 3.44
C HIS A 71 -22.84 -1.39 2.86
N GLY A 72 -23.76 -2.17 2.29
CA GLY A 72 -23.45 -3.40 1.59
C GLY A 72 -22.54 -3.21 0.38
N HIS A 73 -22.81 -2.18 -0.43
CA HIS A 73 -21.94 -1.78 -1.53
C HIS A 73 -20.55 -1.38 -1.02
N ALA A 74 -20.46 -0.56 0.03
CA ALA A 74 -19.18 -0.18 0.62
C ALA A 74 -18.39 -1.40 1.15
N LEU A 75 -19.05 -2.32 1.87
CA LEU A 75 -18.42 -3.54 2.38
C LEU A 75 -17.89 -4.43 1.25
N ARG A 76 -18.65 -4.57 0.15
CA ARG A 76 -18.16 -5.31 -1.03
C ARG A 76 -16.97 -4.65 -1.69
N LEU A 77 -16.97 -3.32 -1.86
CA LEU A 77 -15.82 -2.62 -2.42
C LEU A 77 -14.59 -2.79 -1.52
N MET A 78 -14.77 -2.69 -0.21
CA MET A 78 -13.72 -2.94 0.77
C MET A 78 -13.18 -4.37 0.66
N ALA A 79 -14.06 -5.38 0.66
CA ALA A 79 -13.68 -6.78 0.56
C ALA A 79 -12.99 -7.12 -0.77
N ARG A 80 -13.53 -6.61 -1.89
CA ARG A 80 -12.96 -6.81 -3.22
C ARG A 80 -11.60 -6.13 -3.37
N GLY A 81 -11.47 -4.90 -2.89
CA GLY A 81 -10.20 -4.19 -2.88
C GLY A 81 -9.15 -4.90 -2.03
N ALA A 82 -9.53 -5.39 -0.85
CA ALA A 82 -8.68 -6.22 0.00
C ALA A 82 -8.24 -7.50 -0.72
N LEU A 83 -9.15 -8.20 -1.39
CA LEU A 83 -8.84 -9.45 -2.10
C LEU A 83 -7.87 -9.25 -3.28
N LEU A 84 -8.12 -8.24 -4.10
CA LEU A 84 -7.28 -7.93 -5.27
C LEU A 84 -5.90 -7.40 -4.87
N GLY A 85 -5.81 -6.78 -3.70
CA GLY A 85 -4.57 -6.28 -3.12
C GLY A 85 -3.96 -7.19 -2.06
N ALA A 86 -4.52 -8.38 -1.83
CA ALA A 86 -4.06 -9.28 -0.78
C ALA A 86 -2.63 -9.72 -1.09
N ARG A 87 -1.75 -9.55 -0.11
CA ARG A 87 -0.34 -9.98 -0.14
C ARG A 87 -0.10 -10.91 1.02
N GLY A 88 0.60 -12.01 0.78
CA GLY A 88 0.88 -12.98 1.83
C GLY A 88 -0.36 -13.73 2.31
N ASN A 89 -0.13 -14.76 3.14
CA ASN A 89 -1.22 -15.51 3.76
C ASN A 89 -2.07 -14.64 4.69
N SER A 90 -1.45 -13.72 5.43
CA SER A 90 -2.14 -12.81 6.35
C SER A 90 -3.08 -11.85 5.62
N GLY A 91 -2.65 -11.29 4.48
CA GLY A 91 -3.50 -10.46 3.63
C GLY A 91 -4.64 -11.25 2.99
N VAL A 92 -4.37 -12.47 2.51
CA VAL A 92 -5.38 -13.36 1.94
C VAL A 92 -6.45 -13.73 2.97
N ILE A 93 -6.07 -14.14 4.18
CA ILE A 93 -7.03 -14.50 5.23
C ILE A 93 -7.85 -13.28 5.66
N LEU A 94 -7.21 -12.10 5.84
CA LEU A 94 -7.93 -10.86 6.15
C LEU A 94 -8.96 -10.53 5.06
N SER A 95 -8.58 -10.68 3.78
CA SER A 95 -9.51 -10.44 2.67
C SER A 95 -10.75 -11.34 2.74
N GLN A 96 -10.60 -12.58 3.19
CA GLN A 96 -11.71 -13.53 3.33
C GLN A 96 -12.59 -13.21 4.53
N ILE A 97 -12.02 -12.69 5.62
CA ILE A 97 -12.82 -12.16 6.75
C ILE A 97 -13.70 -11.01 6.25
N LEU A 98 -13.11 -10.03 5.55
CA LEU A 98 -13.85 -8.90 5.00
C LEU A 98 -14.92 -9.33 3.99
N ARG A 99 -14.62 -10.34 3.17
CA ARG A 99 -15.57 -10.94 2.23
C ARG A 99 -16.74 -11.61 2.94
N GLY A 100 -16.49 -12.44 3.95
CA GLY A 100 -17.56 -13.08 4.72
C GLY A 100 -18.46 -12.05 5.43
N LEU A 101 -17.88 -10.95 5.93
CA LEU A 101 -18.69 -9.83 6.44
C LEU A 101 -19.54 -9.18 5.34
N ALA A 102 -18.97 -8.92 4.18
CA ALA A 102 -19.67 -8.28 3.07
C ALA A 102 -20.82 -9.17 2.56
N ASP A 103 -20.59 -10.46 2.36
CA ASP A 103 -21.57 -11.40 1.82
C ASP A 103 -22.79 -11.51 2.74
N THR A 104 -22.60 -11.55 4.06
CA THR A 104 -23.71 -11.63 5.03
C THR A 104 -24.45 -10.30 5.19
N LEU A 105 -23.75 -9.16 5.10
CA LEU A 105 -24.33 -7.85 5.39
C LEU A 105 -24.85 -7.10 4.16
N ALA A 106 -24.48 -7.50 2.94
CA ALA A 106 -24.70 -6.67 1.75
C ALA A 106 -26.16 -6.36 1.41
N ALA A 107 -27.06 -7.30 1.71
CA ALA A 107 -28.49 -7.18 1.47
C ALA A 107 -29.30 -6.84 2.73
N VAL A 108 -28.64 -6.68 3.89
CA VAL A 108 -29.31 -6.40 5.17
C VAL A 108 -29.74 -4.93 5.20
N PRO A 109 -31.01 -4.59 5.45
CA PRO A 109 -31.46 -3.19 5.44
C PRO A 109 -30.77 -2.30 6.50
N ALA A 110 -30.50 -2.86 7.68
CA ALA A 110 -29.84 -2.18 8.78
C ALA A 110 -28.99 -3.17 9.59
N VAL A 111 -27.68 -2.94 9.62
CA VAL A 111 -26.73 -3.77 10.35
C VAL A 111 -26.69 -3.36 11.81
N ARG A 112 -27.28 -4.16 12.69
CA ARG A 112 -27.27 -4.00 14.15
C ARG A 112 -26.46 -5.12 14.81
N GLY A 113 -26.53 -5.25 16.13
CA GLY A 113 -25.71 -6.20 16.88
C GLY A 113 -25.85 -7.65 16.43
N ARG A 114 -27.09 -8.12 16.19
CA ARG A 114 -27.34 -9.52 15.80
C ARG A 114 -26.79 -9.84 14.41
N GLN A 115 -27.03 -8.97 13.42
CA GLN A 115 -26.53 -9.18 12.05
C GLN A 115 -25.01 -9.09 12.00
N PHE A 116 -24.39 -8.20 12.79
CA PHE A 116 -22.94 -8.14 12.88
C PHE A 116 -22.34 -9.41 13.53
N ALA A 117 -22.99 -9.96 14.55
CA ALA A 117 -22.56 -11.23 15.17
C ALA A 117 -22.66 -12.42 14.21
N ASP A 118 -23.74 -12.49 13.41
CA ASP A 118 -23.89 -13.51 12.37
C ASP A 118 -22.79 -13.38 11.31
N ALA A 119 -22.54 -12.15 10.84
CA ALA A 119 -21.51 -11.87 9.85
C ALA A 119 -20.09 -12.23 10.33
N LEU A 120 -19.75 -12.01 11.61
CA LEU A 120 -18.45 -12.43 12.16
C LEU A 120 -18.26 -13.95 12.15
N ALA A 121 -19.33 -14.72 12.33
CA ALA A 121 -19.27 -16.18 12.27
C ALA A 121 -19.14 -16.69 10.83
N ASP A 122 -19.81 -16.05 9.88
CA ASP A 122 -19.65 -16.36 8.46
C ASP A 122 -18.25 -15.97 7.98
N ALA A 123 -17.72 -14.83 8.44
CA ALA A 123 -16.33 -14.41 8.23
C ALA A 123 -15.32 -15.39 8.80
N THR A 124 -15.59 -15.96 9.98
CA THR A 124 -14.76 -17.04 10.55
C THR A 124 -14.78 -18.27 9.64
N THR A 125 -15.96 -18.68 9.17
CA THR A 125 -16.10 -19.83 8.26
C THR A 125 -15.33 -19.61 6.96
N ALA A 126 -15.43 -18.41 6.37
CA ALA A 126 -14.68 -18.04 5.17
C ALA A 126 -13.16 -18.05 5.39
N ALA A 127 -12.69 -17.53 6.53
CA ALA A 127 -11.27 -17.51 6.89
C ALA A 127 -10.67 -18.91 7.02
N TYR A 128 -11.37 -19.83 7.70
CA TYR A 128 -10.92 -21.23 7.82
C TYR A 128 -10.93 -21.96 6.47
N ALA A 129 -11.92 -21.69 5.61
CA ALA A 129 -11.99 -22.29 4.27
C ALA A 129 -10.92 -21.78 3.30
N ALA A 130 -10.34 -20.60 3.57
CA ALA A 130 -9.30 -19.98 2.75
C ALA A 130 -7.96 -20.74 2.81
N VAL A 131 -7.70 -21.40 3.94
CA VAL A 131 -6.41 -22.04 4.26
C VAL A 131 -6.53 -23.54 4.11
N ALA A 132 -5.64 -24.16 3.31
CA ALA A 132 -5.68 -25.60 3.07
C ALA A 132 -5.48 -26.43 4.35
N ARG A 133 -4.60 -25.95 5.25
CA ARG A 133 -4.29 -26.56 6.56
C ARG A 133 -4.43 -25.52 7.67
N PRO A 134 -5.65 -25.30 8.21
CA PRO A 134 -5.87 -24.35 9.30
C PRO A 134 -5.09 -24.73 10.57
N VAL A 135 -4.50 -23.75 11.24
CA VAL A 135 -3.72 -23.94 12.46
C VAL A 135 -4.24 -23.02 13.56
N GLU A 136 -4.52 -23.60 14.72
CA GLU A 136 -4.92 -22.87 15.93
C GLU A 136 -3.72 -22.13 16.54
N GLY A 137 -3.99 -21.05 17.29
CA GLY A 137 -2.98 -20.12 17.75
C GLY A 137 -2.60 -19.06 16.70
N THR A 138 -3.38 -18.92 15.63
CA THR A 138 -3.21 -17.91 14.58
C THR A 138 -4.37 -16.91 14.58
N LEU A 139 -4.37 -15.97 13.63
CA LEU A 139 -5.48 -15.07 13.32
C LEU A 139 -6.84 -15.80 13.26
N LEU A 140 -6.85 -17.06 12.83
CA LEU A 140 -8.05 -17.92 12.80
C LEU A 140 -8.69 -18.10 14.19
N SER A 141 -7.89 -18.39 15.21
CA SER A 141 -8.38 -18.54 16.59
C SER A 141 -8.89 -17.23 17.15
N VAL A 142 -8.30 -16.10 16.75
CA VAL A 142 -8.69 -14.75 17.17
C VAL A 142 -10.05 -14.37 16.57
N VAL A 143 -10.26 -14.56 15.26
CA VAL A 143 -11.57 -14.27 14.63
C VAL A 143 -12.67 -15.20 15.15
N ALA A 144 -12.36 -16.48 15.39
CA ALA A 144 -13.32 -17.42 15.96
C ALA A 144 -13.77 -17.03 17.37
N ALA A 145 -12.84 -16.58 18.22
CA ALA A 145 -13.17 -16.09 19.56
C ALA A 145 -14.02 -14.82 19.51
N ALA A 146 -13.70 -13.89 18.61
CA ALA A 146 -14.48 -12.67 18.39
C ALA A 146 -15.93 -12.99 17.98
N ALA A 147 -16.10 -13.87 16.99
CA ALA A 147 -17.41 -14.31 16.52
C ALA A 147 -18.23 -15.01 17.60
N HIS A 148 -17.59 -15.89 18.38
CA HIS A 148 -18.26 -16.58 19.48
C HIS A 148 -18.74 -15.62 20.57
N ALA A 149 -17.91 -14.63 20.95
CA ALA A 149 -18.31 -13.61 21.91
C ALA A 149 -19.41 -12.69 21.38
N ALA A 150 -19.32 -12.28 20.11
CA ALA A 150 -20.35 -11.50 19.45
C ALA A 150 -21.73 -12.19 19.50
N ARG A 151 -21.78 -13.49 19.21
CA ARG A 151 -23.02 -14.29 19.32
C ARG A 151 -23.49 -14.43 20.77
N ARG A 152 -22.58 -14.68 21.72
CA ARG A 152 -22.93 -14.82 23.16
C ARG A 152 -23.43 -13.52 23.79
N ALA A 153 -23.06 -12.37 23.26
CA ALA A 153 -23.59 -11.09 23.72
C ALA A 153 -25.12 -11.01 23.54
N ASP A 154 -25.70 -11.78 22.61
CA ASP A 154 -27.14 -11.91 22.34
C ASP A 154 -27.90 -10.56 22.36
N SER A 155 -27.26 -9.55 21.81
CA SER A 155 -27.71 -8.16 21.85
C SER A 155 -27.89 -7.61 20.46
N ASP A 156 -28.89 -6.75 20.29
CA ASP A 156 -29.11 -6.00 19.06
C ASP A 156 -28.42 -4.62 19.09
N ASP A 157 -27.72 -4.28 20.18
CA ASP A 157 -26.86 -3.09 20.22
C ASP A 157 -25.51 -3.40 19.55
N LEU A 158 -25.29 -2.81 18.37
CA LEU A 158 -24.05 -2.92 17.60
C LEU A 158 -22.80 -2.62 18.45
N ARG A 159 -22.88 -1.63 19.34
CA ARG A 159 -21.75 -1.20 20.17
C ARG A 159 -21.38 -2.26 21.20
N ALA A 160 -22.40 -2.84 21.84
CA ALA A 160 -22.19 -3.91 22.83
C ALA A 160 -21.57 -5.15 22.17
N VAL A 161 -22.06 -5.53 20.98
CA VAL A 161 -21.54 -6.67 20.23
C VAL A 161 -20.12 -6.41 19.73
N ALA A 162 -19.83 -5.22 19.19
CA ALA A 162 -18.49 -4.85 18.72
C ALA A 162 -17.46 -4.87 19.87
N ARG A 163 -17.81 -4.33 21.05
CA ARG A 163 -16.94 -4.41 22.24
C ARG A 163 -16.69 -5.84 22.68
N ALA A 164 -17.74 -6.66 22.79
CA ALA A 164 -17.60 -8.06 23.18
C ALA A 164 -16.70 -8.84 22.21
N ALA A 165 -16.81 -8.57 20.90
CA ALA A 165 -15.95 -9.16 19.88
C ALA A 165 -14.48 -8.72 20.04
N ALA A 166 -14.22 -7.42 20.18
CA ALA A 166 -12.87 -6.88 20.33
C ALA A 166 -12.18 -7.37 21.62
N GLU A 167 -12.89 -7.37 22.75
CA GLU A 167 -12.39 -7.87 24.03
C GLU A 167 -12.04 -9.37 23.95
N ALA A 168 -12.90 -10.18 23.32
CA ALA A 168 -12.62 -11.60 23.17
C ALA A 168 -11.46 -11.88 22.20
N ALA A 169 -11.33 -11.09 21.13
CA ALA A 169 -10.20 -11.15 20.22
C ALA A 169 -8.88 -10.87 20.95
N ALA A 170 -8.84 -9.81 21.78
CA ALA A 170 -7.65 -9.46 22.56
C ALA A 170 -7.26 -10.57 23.56
N HIS A 171 -8.24 -11.16 24.26
CA HIS A 171 -7.98 -12.31 25.14
C HIS A 171 -7.50 -13.54 24.37
N ALA A 172 -8.06 -13.82 23.20
CA ALA A 172 -7.64 -14.94 22.37
C ALA A 172 -6.21 -14.74 21.85
N LEU A 173 -5.88 -13.53 21.40
CA LEU A 173 -4.54 -13.15 20.97
C LEU A 173 -3.51 -13.40 22.07
N ALA A 174 -3.78 -12.98 23.30
CA ALA A 174 -2.89 -13.21 24.44
C ALA A 174 -2.64 -14.69 24.73
N ARG A 175 -3.57 -15.58 24.33
CA ARG A 175 -3.48 -17.04 24.51
C ARG A 175 -2.92 -17.78 23.30
N THR A 176 -2.65 -17.10 22.18
CA THR A 176 -2.01 -17.73 21.00
C THR A 176 -0.70 -18.46 21.33
N PRO A 177 0.17 -18.00 22.27
CA PRO A 177 1.37 -18.75 22.66
C PRO A 177 1.07 -20.06 23.39
N GLU A 178 -0.12 -20.21 23.99
CA GLU A 178 -0.53 -21.47 24.63
C GLU A 178 -0.95 -22.53 23.58
N GLN A 179 -1.26 -22.10 22.36
CA GLN A 179 -1.83 -22.92 21.30
C GLN A 179 -0.79 -23.29 20.24
N LEU A 180 0.21 -22.42 20.03
CA LEU A 180 1.22 -22.59 18.98
C LEU A 180 2.65 -22.54 19.57
N PRO A 181 3.39 -23.67 19.58
CA PRO A 181 4.71 -23.76 20.19
C PRO A 181 5.76 -22.77 19.64
N GLU A 182 5.66 -22.37 18.37
CA GLU A 182 6.52 -21.38 17.71
C GLU A 182 6.40 -20.02 18.40
N LEU A 183 5.18 -19.57 18.66
CA LEU A 183 4.87 -18.34 19.39
C LEU A 183 5.37 -18.41 20.84
N ALA A 184 5.16 -19.55 21.50
CA ALA A 184 5.64 -19.80 22.86
C ALA A 184 7.16 -19.68 22.98
N ARG A 185 7.90 -20.28 22.03
CA ARG A 185 9.37 -20.25 21.98
C ARG A 185 9.90 -18.84 21.76
N ALA A 186 9.25 -18.07 20.89
CA ALA A 186 9.63 -16.68 20.58
C ALA A 186 9.14 -15.67 21.64
N GLY A 187 8.23 -16.07 22.53
CA GLY A 187 7.62 -15.21 23.53
C GLY A 187 6.79 -14.09 22.92
N VAL A 188 6.14 -14.35 21.78
CA VAL A 188 5.29 -13.39 21.05
C VAL A 188 3.89 -13.94 20.89
N VAL A 189 2.93 -13.05 20.64
CA VAL A 189 1.59 -13.40 20.17
C VAL A 189 1.56 -13.48 18.63
N ASP A 190 0.49 -14.02 18.07
CA ASP A 190 0.31 -14.09 16.61
C ASP A 190 0.23 -12.69 15.96
N ALA A 191 1.06 -12.47 14.94
CA ALA A 191 1.14 -11.20 14.21
C ALA A 191 -0.18 -10.85 13.48
N GLY A 192 -0.76 -11.82 12.78
CA GLY A 192 -2.03 -11.63 12.08
C GLY A 192 -3.18 -11.31 13.04
N GLY A 193 -3.26 -12.04 14.14
CA GLY A 193 -4.22 -11.82 15.22
C GLY A 193 -4.09 -10.43 15.84
N ARG A 194 -2.87 -9.93 16.03
CA ARG A 194 -2.61 -8.55 16.47
C ARG A 194 -3.19 -7.54 15.48
N GLY A 195 -2.98 -7.75 14.19
CA GLY A 195 -3.58 -6.92 13.14
C GLY A 195 -5.11 -6.94 13.17
N LEU A 196 -5.73 -8.11 13.34
CA LEU A 196 -7.19 -8.23 13.45
C LEU A 196 -7.75 -7.52 14.69
N CYS A 197 -7.07 -7.59 15.84
CA CYS A 197 -7.47 -6.86 17.04
C CYS A 197 -7.52 -5.35 16.78
N LEU A 198 -6.53 -4.78 16.08
CA LEU A 198 -6.52 -3.35 15.73
C LEU A 198 -7.70 -2.96 14.85
N LEU A 199 -8.12 -3.84 13.93
CA LEU A 199 -9.30 -3.58 13.10
C LEU A 199 -10.60 -3.64 13.89
N LEU A 200 -10.73 -4.56 14.84
CA LEU A 200 -11.89 -4.64 15.73
C LEU A 200 -11.93 -3.42 16.68
N ASP A 201 -10.78 -2.99 17.20
CA ASP A 201 -10.67 -1.78 18.02
C ASP A 201 -11.08 -0.53 17.24
N ALA A 202 -10.64 -0.40 15.98
CA ALA A 202 -11.05 0.69 15.10
C ALA A 202 -12.56 0.68 14.82
N LEU A 203 -13.18 -0.50 14.71
CA LEU A 203 -14.63 -0.60 14.58
C LEU A 203 -15.33 -0.10 15.85
N VAL A 204 -14.86 -0.53 17.03
CA VAL A 204 -15.38 -0.08 18.32
C VAL A 204 -15.29 1.44 18.42
N GLU A 205 -14.15 2.03 18.07
CA GLU A 205 -13.98 3.48 18.06
C GLU A 205 -14.98 4.16 17.12
N VAL A 206 -15.20 3.63 15.91
CA VAL A 206 -16.15 4.22 14.96
C VAL A 206 -17.60 4.16 15.44
N VAL A 207 -18.02 3.05 16.06
CA VAL A 207 -19.42 2.88 16.49
C VAL A 207 -19.70 3.55 17.85
N THR A 208 -18.70 3.64 18.72
CA THR A 208 -18.85 4.19 20.08
C THR A 208 -18.34 5.61 20.23
N GLY A 209 -17.35 6.03 19.43
CA GLY A 209 -16.60 7.26 19.64
C GLY A 209 -15.56 7.18 20.77
N GLU A 210 -15.36 6.00 21.35
CA GLU A 210 -14.37 5.73 22.40
C GLU A 210 -13.26 4.86 21.84
N SER A 211 -12.00 5.28 21.97
CA SER A 211 -10.86 4.42 21.67
C SER A 211 -10.72 3.38 22.79
N PRO A 212 -10.70 2.07 22.47
CA PRO A 212 -10.43 1.03 23.46
C PRO A 212 -9.08 1.29 24.15
N ALA A 213 -9.02 1.02 25.46
CA ALA A 213 -7.76 1.13 26.20
C ALA A 213 -6.79 0.06 25.69
N GLN A 214 -5.83 0.44 24.87
CA GLN A 214 -4.72 -0.45 24.53
C GLN A 214 -3.81 -0.60 25.75
N PRO A 215 -3.38 -1.83 26.11
CA PRO A 215 -2.25 -2.00 26.98
C PRO A 215 -1.07 -1.21 26.39
N ALA A 216 -0.39 -0.41 27.22
CA ALA A 216 0.80 0.31 26.77
C ALA A 216 1.76 -0.70 26.11
N PRO A 217 2.39 -0.36 24.96
CA PRO A 217 3.37 -1.25 24.35
C PRO A 217 4.41 -1.60 25.42
N ALA A 218 4.59 -2.90 25.65
CA ALA A 218 5.67 -3.35 26.51
C ALA A 218 6.98 -2.80 25.91
N PRO A 219 7.90 -2.26 26.74
CA PRO A 219 9.18 -1.80 26.23
C PRO A 219 9.83 -2.93 25.43
N PRO A 220 10.50 -2.65 24.28
CA PRO A 220 11.12 -3.68 23.49
C PRO A 220 12.10 -4.43 24.40
N ALA A 221 11.77 -5.69 24.69
CA ALA A 221 12.71 -6.55 25.38
C ALA A 221 13.93 -6.65 24.46
N ARG A 222 15.10 -6.18 24.92
CA ARG A 222 16.37 -6.41 24.24
C ARG A 222 16.51 -7.92 24.00
N ARG A 223 16.25 -8.37 22.78
CA ARG A 223 16.42 -9.76 22.40
C ARG A 223 17.91 -10.02 22.17
N ALA A 224 18.42 -11.06 22.80
CA ALA A 224 19.65 -11.69 22.36
C ALA A 224 19.42 -12.28 20.95
N PRO A 225 20.45 -12.32 20.08
CA PRO A 225 20.33 -12.99 18.79
C PRO A 225 20.03 -14.46 19.06
N VAL A 226 18.79 -14.87 18.82
CA VAL A 226 18.42 -16.28 18.86
C VAL A 226 19.02 -16.88 17.61
N THR A 227 20.12 -17.61 17.76
CA THR A 227 20.58 -18.56 16.75
C THR A 227 19.48 -19.59 16.59
N ALA A 228 18.67 -19.43 15.54
CA ALA A 228 17.58 -20.35 15.23
C ALA A 228 18.17 -21.65 14.66
N VAL A 229 18.21 -22.68 15.49
CA VAL A 229 18.03 -24.05 14.99
C VAL A 229 16.54 -24.20 14.71
N ARG A 230 16.20 -24.42 13.44
CA ARG A 230 14.84 -24.42 12.90
C ARG A 230 14.25 -25.83 12.99
N GLU A 231 13.17 -25.98 13.75
CA GLU A 231 12.25 -27.11 13.65
C GLU A 231 10.82 -26.55 13.66
N SER A 232 10.09 -26.93 12.61
CA SER A 232 8.74 -26.57 12.12
C SER A 232 8.55 -25.19 11.44
N GLY A 233 8.85 -25.17 10.14
CA GLY A 233 8.60 -24.13 9.13
C GLY A 233 9.55 -24.43 7.97
N SER A 234 9.06 -25.08 6.91
CA SER A 234 9.93 -25.80 5.98
C SER A 234 10.86 -24.85 5.21
N ASP A 235 12.17 -25.01 5.40
CA ASP A 235 13.22 -24.45 4.53
C ASP A 235 13.23 -25.05 3.11
N ALA A 236 12.27 -25.93 2.80
CA ALA A 236 12.29 -26.68 1.56
C ALA A 236 11.98 -25.80 0.35
N TYR A 237 11.18 -24.72 0.48
CA TYR A 237 10.69 -23.94 -0.66
C TYR A 237 11.30 -22.54 -0.72
N ALA A 238 11.98 -22.24 -1.83
CA ALA A 238 12.77 -21.01 -1.97
C ALA A 238 11.99 -19.83 -2.55
N TYR A 239 10.81 -20.06 -3.13
CA TYR A 239 10.06 -19.05 -3.86
C TYR A 239 8.60 -18.98 -3.40
N GLU A 240 8.08 -17.77 -3.39
CA GLU A 240 6.68 -17.43 -3.34
C GLU A 240 6.18 -17.16 -4.77
N VAL A 241 5.07 -17.78 -5.15
CA VAL A 241 4.38 -17.47 -6.41
C VAL A 241 2.98 -16.97 -6.06
N GLN A 242 2.67 -15.76 -6.52
CA GLN A 242 1.36 -15.13 -6.39
C GLN A 242 0.80 -14.77 -7.77
N TYR A 243 -0.49 -14.97 -8.01
CA TYR A 243 -1.16 -14.49 -9.21
C TYR A 243 -2.67 -14.37 -9.05
N LEU A 244 -3.29 -13.53 -9.88
CA LEU A 244 -4.73 -13.56 -10.11
C LEU A 244 -5.06 -14.56 -11.22
N LEU A 245 -6.21 -15.22 -11.12
CA LEU A 245 -6.64 -16.28 -12.03
C LEU A 245 -8.12 -16.11 -12.35
N ASP A 246 -8.45 -15.95 -13.64
CA ASP A 246 -9.83 -16.08 -14.10
C ASP A 246 -10.11 -17.57 -14.36
N ALA A 247 -10.96 -18.21 -13.54
CA ALA A 247 -11.24 -19.65 -13.61
C ALA A 247 -12.60 -20.02 -12.98
N THR A 248 -13.11 -21.19 -13.36
CA THR A 248 -14.31 -21.77 -12.73
C THR A 248 -13.98 -22.48 -11.42
N ASP A 249 -14.94 -22.55 -10.50
CA ASP A 249 -14.80 -23.24 -9.20
C ASP A 249 -14.32 -24.68 -9.34
N GLU A 250 -14.79 -25.39 -10.38
CA GLU A 250 -14.40 -26.77 -10.66
C GLU A 250 -12.92 -26.87 -11.06
N ALA A 251 -12.43 -25.94 -11.88
CA ALA A 251 -11.03 -25.88 -12.27
C ALA A 251 -10.14 -25.53 -11.06
N VAL A 252 -10.60 -24.64 -10.18
CA VAL A 252 -9.86 -24.26 -8.97
C VAL A 252 -9.77 -25.40 -7.95
N THR A 253 -10.79 -26.25 -7.88
CA THR A 253 -10.74 -27.44 -7.02
C THR A 253 -9.60 -28.37 -7.43
N ARG A 254 -9.37 -28.56 -8.74
CA ARG A 254 -8.23 -29.33 -9.25
C ARG A 254 -6.91 -28.62 -9.02
N LEU A 255 -6.86 -27.31 -9.29
CA LEU A 255 -5.67 -26.48 -9.08
C LEU A 255 -5.18 -26.57 -7.63
N ARG A 256 -6.07 -26.53 -6.64
CA ARG A 256 -5.70 -26.66 -5.23
C ARG A 256 -4.96 -27.97 -4.94
N ALA A 257 -5.44 -29.09 -5.48
CA ALA A 257 -4.82 -30.38 -5.27
C ALA A 257 -3.43 -30.47 -5.94
N GLU A 258 -3.27 -29.86 -7.11
CA GLU A 258 -1.97 -29.79 -7.80
C GLU A 258 -0.98 -28.91 -7.05
N LEU A 259 -1.37 -27.71 -6.63
CA LEU A 259 -0.48 -26.79 -5.91
C LEU A 259 -0.12 -27.30 -4.51
N ASP A 260 -1.03 -27.96 -3.79
CA ASP A 260 -0.73 -28.56 -2.46
C ASP A 260 0.26 -29.72 -2.57
N ALA A 261 0.38 -30.35 -3.74
CA ALA A 261 1.42 -31.35 -4.01
C ALA A 261 2.77 -30.72 -4.40
N LEU A 262 2.77 -29.51 -4.97
CA LEU A 262 3.98 -28.81 -5.41
C LEU A 262 4.67 -28.04 -4.28
N GLY A 263 3.92 -27.59 -3.29
CA GLY A 263 4.38 -26.59 -2.34
C GLY A 263 3.80 -26.71 -0.94
N ASP A 264 4.08 -25.69 -0.12
CA ASP A 264 3.36 -25.44 1.12
C ASP A 264 2.73 -24.06 1.13
N SER A 265 2.09 -23.71 2.25
CA SER A 265 1.49 -22.38 2.45
C SER A 265 0.51 -21.98 1.34
N LEU A 266 -0.24 -22.96 0.81
CA LEU A 266 -1.21 -22.73 -0.27
C LEU A 266 -2.44 -21.98 0.24
N ALA A 267 -2.71 -20.84 -0.39
CA ALA A 267 -3.98 -20.13 -0.31
C ALA A 267 -4.52 -19.87 -1.72
N VAL A 268 -5.77 -20.29 -1.97
CA VAL A 268 -6.49 -19.95 -3.20
C VAL A 268 -7.83 -19.36 -2.76
N VAL A 269 -8.16 -18.16 -3.20
CA VAL A 269 -9.36 -17.46 -2.71
C VAL A 269 -10.06 -16.73 -3.84
N GLY A 270 -11.40 -16.81 -3.87
CA GLY A 270 -12.20 -16.27 -4.96
C GLY A 270 -12.95 -15.00 -4.55
N ASP A 271 -13.27 -14.16 -5.54
CA ASP A 271 -14.18 -13.03 -5.38
C ASP A 271 -15.66 -13.42 -5.47
N GLY A 272 -15.95 -14.69 -5.82
CA GLY A 272 -17.30 -15.21 -6.08
C GLY A 272 -17.86 -14.83 -7.46
N ALA A 273 -17.08 -14.13 -8.29
CA ALA A 273 -17.42 -13.68 -9.64
C ALA A 273 -16.48 -14.25 -10.71
N GLY A 274 -15.68 -15.28 -10.35
CA GLY A 274 -14.79 -16.01 -11.26
C GLY A 274 -13.33 -15.57 -11.23
N THR A 275 -12.97 -14.58 -10.41
CA THR A 275 -11.58 -14.17 -10.19
C THR A 275 -11.05 -14.79 -8.91
N TRP A 276 -9.85 -15.35 -8.97
CA TRP A 276 -9.18 -15.99 -7.84
C TRP A 276 -7.81 -15.36 -7.58
N ASN A 277 -7.42 -15.21 -6.33
CA ASN A 277 -6.06 -14.90 -5.91
C ASN A 277 -5.41 -16.19 -5.41
N VAL A 278 -4.27 -16.53 -6.00
CA VAL A 278 -3.49 -17.73 -5.70
C VAL A 278 -2.17 -17.30 -5.07
N HIS A 279 -1.83 -17.92 -3.95
CA HIS A 279 -0.57 -17.81 -3.23
C HIS A 279 -0.07 -19.22 -2.93
N VAL A 280 1.18 -19.52 -3.27
CA VAL A 280 1.82 -20.80 -2.90
C VAL A 280 3.34 -20.63 -2.74
N HIS A 281 3.94 -21.35 -1.79
CA HIS A 281 5.39 -21.44 -1.68
C HIS A 281 5.89 -22.70 -2.39
N VAL A 282 6.76 -22.53 -3.40
CA VAL A 282 7.22 -23.62 -4.28
C VAL A 282 8.71 -23.48 -4.60
N ASN A 283 9.31 -24.56 -5.10
CA ASN A 283 10.63 -24.51 -5.75
C ASN A 283 10.51 -24.45 -7.26
N ASP A 284 9.50 -25.12 -7.80
CA ASP A 284 9.22 -25.14 -9.23
C ASP A 284 8.18 -24.06 -9.55
N ILE A 285 8.68 -22.85 -9.82
CA ILE A 285 7.86 -21.71 -10.24
C ILE A 285 7.10 -22.04 -11.53
N GLY A 286 7.75 -22.76 -12.46
CA GLY A 286 7.17 -23.13 -13.74
C GLY A 286 5.92 -23.99 -13.56
N ALA A 287 6.05 -25.07 -12.78
CA ALA A 287 4.93 -25.96 -12.48
C ALA A 287 3.75 -25.24 -11.81
N ALA A 288 4.00 -24.30 -10.90
CA ALA A 288 2.95 -23.53 -10.24
C ALA A 288 2.19 -22.63 -11.22
N VAL A 289 2.90 -21.93 -12.11
CA VAL A 289 2.28 -21.07 -13.12
C VAL A 289 1.57 -21.90 -14.19
N GLU A 290 2.16 -23.01 -14.63
CA GLU A 290 1.56 -23.94 -15.61
C GLU A 290 0.26 -24.54 -15.10
N ALA A 291 0.19 -24.95 -13.83
CA ALA A 291 -1.05 -25.39 -13.20
C ALA A 291 -2.14 -24.29 -13.28
N GLY A 292 -1.76 -23.03 -13.03
CA GLY A 292 -2.63 -21.87 -13.23
C GLY A 292 -3.14 -21.71 -14.67
N VAL A 293 -2.27 -21.91 -15.67
CA VAL A 293 -2.62 -21.84 -17.10
C VAL A 293 -3.57 -22.98 -17.51
N VAL A 294 -3.39 -24.18 -16.94
CA VAL A 294 -4.30 -25.31 -17.18
C VAL A 294 -5.67 -25.04 -16.57
N ALA A 295 -5.71 -24.43 -15.39
CA ALA A 295 -6.95 -24.12 -14.68
C ALA A 295 -7.73 -22.94 -15.28
N GLY A 296 -7.05 -21.98 -15.91
CA GLY A 296 -7.70 -20.79 -16.46
C GLY A 296 -6.71 -19.75 -17.02
N ARG A 297 -7.01 -18.46 -16.82
CA ARG A 297 -6.17 -17.36 -17.31
C ARG A 297 -5.43 -16.64 -16.16
N PRO A 298 -4.18 -17.01 -15.85
CA PRO A 298 -3.40 -16.30 -14.85
C PRO A 298 -2.95 -14.93 -15.36
N HIS A 299 -2.92 -13.94 -14.48
CA HIS A 299 -2.47 -12.58 -14.75
C HIS A 299 -1.95 -11.94 -13.46
N ARG A 300 -1.18 -10.84 -13.58
CA ARG A 300 -0.46 -10.19 -12.45
C ARG A 300 0.37 -11.20 -11.64
N ILE A 301 1.16 -12.01 -12.34
CA ILE A 301 2.02 -13.00 -11.74
C ILE A 301 3.19 -12.28 -11.06
N SER A 302 3.40 -12.57 -9.78
CA SER A 302 4.53 -12.14 -8.95
C SER A 302 5.28 -13.37 -8.48
N VAL A 303 6.60 -13.33 -8.57
CA VAL A 303 7.47 -14.39 -8.07
C VAL A 303 8.52 -13.75 -7.18
N THR A 304 8.53 -14.13 -5.91
CA THR A 304 9.45 -13.59 -4.92
C THR A 304 10.34 -14.70 -4.41
N ARG A 305 11.64 -14.45 -4.24
CA ARG A 305 12.55 -15.40 -3.62
C ARG A 305 12.80 -14.99 -2.18
N PHE A 306 12.57 -15.88 -1.22
CA PHE A 306 12.74 -15.56 0.21
C PHE A 306 14.17 -15.16 0.58
N ALA A 307 15.17 -15.74 -0.10
CA ALA A 307 16.58 -15.38 0.12
C ALA A 307 16.91 -13.94 -0.32
N ASP A 308 16.13 -13.38 -1.25
CA ASP A 308 16.33 -12.03 -1.77
C ASP A 308 15.58 -10.98 -0.93
N GLN A 309 14.74 -11.42 0.03
CA GLN A 309 14.06 -10.57 1.01
C GLN A 309 14.92 -10.27 2.25
N GLY A 310 16.18 -10.71 2.28
CA GLY A 310 17.16 -10.18 3.22
C GLY A 310 17.36 -8.68 3.00
N ALA A 311 17.65 -7.93 4.07
CA ALA A 311 17.92 -6.49 4.03
C ALA A 311 18.70 -6.11 2.76
N PRO A 312 18.24 -5.10 2.00
CA PRO A 312 18.74 -4.85 0.66
C PRO A 312 20.26 -4.74 0.68
N ALA A 313 20.92 -5.61 -0.08
CA ALA A 313 22.36 -5.53 -0.25
C ALA A 313 22.69 -4.12 -0.78
N PRO A 314 23.64 -3.40 -0.17
CA PRO A 314 23.96 -2.06 -0.60
C PRO A 314 24.38 -2.10 -2.07
N GLY A 315 23.67 -1.33 -2.90
CA GLY A 315 24.07 -1.07 -4.28
C GLY A 315 25.49 -0.49 -4.33
N PRO A 316 26.13 -0.49 -5.52
CA PRO A 316 27.51 -0.05 -5.66
C PRO A 316 27.72 1.32 -5.00
N GLN A 317 28.54 1.32 -3.94
CA GLN A 317 28.83 2.51 -3.14
C GLN A 317 29.58 3.53 -4.01
N VAL A 318 28.87 4.55 -4.47
CA VAL A 318 29.49 5.81 -4.86
C VAL A 318 30.01 6.45 -3.56
N PRO A 319 31.29 6.84 -3.45
CA PRO A 319 31.82 7.46 -2.24
C PRO A 319 31.01 8.71 -1.89
N LEU A 320 30.28 8.68 -0.77
CA LEU A 320 29.46 9.81 -0.36
C LEU A 320 30.36 10.97 0.10
N PRO A 321 30.21 12.18 -0.49
CA PRO A 321 30.93 13.35 -0.02
C PRO A 321 30.47 13.70 1.40
N GLU A 322 31.41 13.66 2.35
CA GLU A 322 31.27 14.30 3.68
C GLU A 322 30.12 13.78 4.59
N GLY A 323 29.67 12.54 4.40
CA GLY A 323 28.67 11.91 5.27
C GLY A 323 27.26 12.47 5.11
N ARG A 324 26.93 12.99 3.92
CA ARG A 324 25.57 13.44 3.54
C ARG A 324 25.02 12.62 2.39
N ALA A 325 23.74 12.28 2.44
CA ALA A 325 23.04 11.60 1.35
C ALA A 325 21.67 12.24 1.06
N ALA A 326 21.11 11.89 -0.10
CA ALA A 326 19.73 12.19 -0.45
C ALA A 326 18.99 10.87 -0.68
N VAL A 327 17.76 10.77 -0.21
CA VAL A 327 16.83 9.68 -0.47
C VAL A 327 15.64 10.26 -1.20
N VAL A 328 15.31 9.71 -2.36
CA VAL A 328 14.25 10.23 -3.24
C VAL A 328 13.25 9.14 -3.50
N VAL A 329 11.97 9.43 -3.33
CA VAL A 329 10.89 8.52 -3.74
C VAL A 329 10.56 8.82 -5.19
N ALA A 330 10.60 7.81 -6.06
CA ALA A 330 10.37 8.00 -7.48
C ALA A 330 9.70 6.78 -8.11
N THR A 331 8.94 7.05 -9.18
CA THR A 331 8.29 6.02 -10.00
C THR A 331 8.74 6.20 -11.45
N GLY A 332 9.21 5.13 -12.07
CA GLY A 332 9.73 5.16 -13.45
C GLY A 332 11.24 4.94 -13.50
N ALA A 333 11.68 4.07 -14.41
CA ALA A 333 13.08 3.67 -14.50
C ALA A 333 14.00 4.84 -14.88
N GLY A 334 13.58 5.68 -15.83
CA GLY A 334 14.35 6.84 -16.26
C GLY A 334 14.45 7.92 -15.18
N ILE A 335 13.37 8.20 -14.46
CA ILE A 335 13.41 9.10 -13.29
C ILE A 335 14.36 8.55 -12.21
N ALA A 336 14.32 7.25 -11.93
CA ALA A 336 15.23 6.63 -10.98
C ALA A 336 16.70 6.74 -11.41
N GLU A 337 16.99 6.56 -12.71
CA GLU A 337 18.34 6.75 -13.26
C GLU A 337 18.83 8.19 -13.12
N LEU A 338 17.98 9.19 -13.39
CA LEU A 338 18.32 10.60 -13.19
C LEU A 338 18.69 10.90 -11.74
N PHE A 339 17.88 10.47 -10.79
CA PHE A 339 18.18 10.70 -9.37
C PHE A 339 19.41 9.93 -8.88
N ALA A 340 19.62 8.71 -9.38
CA ALA A 340 20.83 7.95 -9.08
C ALA A 340 22.08 8.63 -9.65
N ALA A 341 22.00 9.25 -10.83
CA ALA A 341 23.08 10.03 -11.43
C ALA A 341 23.44 11.27 -10.59
N GLU A 342 22.45 11.90 -9.94
CA GLU A 342 22.63 12.97 -8.96
C GLU A 342 23.11 12.47 -7.57
N GLY A 343 23.42 11.18 -7.45
CA GLY A 343 23.93 10.57 -6.22
C GLY A 343 22.88 10.41 -5.11
N ALA A 344 21.60 10.36 -5.46
CA ALA A 344 20.53 10.04 -4.55
C ALA A 344 20.23 8.54 -4.51
N VAL A 345 19.83 8.04 -3.34
CA VAL A 345 19.27 6.70 -3.17
C VAL A 345 17.80 6.75 -3.54
N VAL A 346 17.40 5.96 -4.52
CA VAL A 346 16.01 5.95 -5.02
C VAL A 346 15.21 4.85 -4.34
N VAL A 347 14.04 5.23 -3.85
CA VAL A 347 13.04 4.33 -3.26
C VAL A 347 11.83 4.31 -4.19
N PRO A 348 11.25 3.14 -4.49
CA PRO A 348 10.09 3.04 -5.37
C PRO A 348 8.84 3.71 -4.78
N ALA A 349 7.82 3.89 -5.62
CA ALA A 349 6.55 4.52 -5.27
C ALA A 349 5.86 3.91 -4.04
N ASN A 350 5.15 4.75 -3.28
CA ASN A 350 4.37 4.36 -2.10
C ASN A 350 5.17 3.55 -1.05
N PRO A 351 6.37 3.99 -0.65
CA PRO A 351 7.12 3.27 0.35
C PRO A 351 6.41 3.33 1.70
N SER A 352 6.63 2.30 2.51
CA SER A 352 6.37 2.31 3.94
C SER A 352 7.41 3.14 4.70
N THR A 353 7.09 3.47 5.96
CA THR A 353 8.04 4.16 6.85
C THR A 353 9.31 3.34 7.05
N GLY A 354 9.17 2.00 7.16
CA GLY A 354 10.29 1.07 7.31
C GLY A 354 11.20 1.04 6.10
N GLU A 355 10.65 0.90 4.89
CA GLU A 355 11.44 0.91 3.65
C GLU A 355 12.22 2.22 3.48
N LEU A 356 11.59 3.35 3.81
CA LEU A 356 12.24 4.64 3.72
C LEU A 356 13.29 4.84 4.82
N LEU A 357 13.05 4.34 6.05
CA LEU A 357 14.02 4.32 7.13
C LEU A 357 15.22 3.43 6.78
N ASP A 358 14.99 2.27 6.19
CA ASP A 358 16.05 1.37 5.76
C ASP A 358 16.86 1.96 4.61
N ALA A 359 16.22 2.64 3.66
CA ALA A 359 16.92 3.41 2.64
C ALA A 359 17.80 4.52 3.26
N ILE A 360 17.26 5.26 4.24
CA ILE A 360 18.02 6.28 5.02
C ILE A 360 19.23 5.63 5.70
N ARG A 361 19.06 4.47 6.35
CA ARG A 361 20.14 3.77 7.06
C ARG A 361 21.18 3.20 6.09
N ALA A 362 20.74 2.64 4.98
CA ALA A 362 21.59 2.06 3.94
C ALA A 362 22.51 3.10 3.31
N THR A 363 22.15 4.40 3.35
CA THR A 363 23.06 5.47 2.94
C THR A 363 24.36 5.50 3.75
N GLY A 364 24.34 5.07 5.03
CA GLY A 364 25.48 5.23 5.94
C GLY A 364 25.84 6.70 6.25
N ALA A 365 25.03 7.66 5.82
CA ALA A 365 25.28 9.09 6.03
C ALA A 365 24.80 9.53 7.42
N ALA A 366 25.53 10.45 8.04
CA ALA A 366 25.12 11.06 9.31
C ALA A 366 24.00 12.09 9.11
N ARG A 367 23.84 12.60 7.87
CA ARG A 367 22.83 13.60 7.50
C ARG A 367 22.16 13.21 6.20
N VAL A 368 20.84 13.17 6.16
CA VAL A 368 20.06 12.73 5.00
C VAL A 368 18.96 13.72 4.67
N VAL A 369 18.84 14.08 3.40
CA VAL A 369 17.66 14.78 2.88
C VAL A 369 16.71 13.77 2.26
N VAL A 370 15.41 13.87 2.55
CA VAL A 370 14.37 13.01 1.98
C VAL A 370 13.45 13.85 1.09
N LEU A 371 13.24 13.38 -0.15
CA LEU A 371 12.43 14.02 -1.19
C LEU A 371 11.26 13.08 -1.56
N PRO A 372 10.04 13.32 -1.05
CA PRO A 372 8.92 12.38 -1.16
C PRO A 372 8.21 12.37 -2.51
N ASN A 373 8.27 13.47 -3.27
CA ASN A 373 7.73 13.60 -4.64
C ASN A 373 6.25 13.25 -4.86
N ASP A 374 5.51 12.98 -3.80
CA ASP A 374 4.09 12.68 -3.83
C ASP A 374 3.46 13.13 -2.49
N PRO A 375 2.31 13.82 -2.52
CA PRO A 375 1.64 14.30 -1.31
C PRO A 375 1.33 13.20 -0.27
N ASN A 376 1.01 11.97 -0.71
CA ASN A 376 0.71 10.86 0.20
C ASN A 376 1.98 10.36 0.89
N THR A 377 3.13 10.45 0.21
CA THR A 377 4.44 10.03 0.72
C THR A 377 5.04 11.03 1.73
N GLN A 378 4.58 12.29 1.74
CA GLN A 378 5.06 13.32 2.68
C GLN A 378 4.95 12.89 4.15
N SER A 379 3.85 12.23 4.51
CA SER A 379 3.58 11.76 5.87
C SER A 379 4.53 10.62 6.28
N VAL A 380 4.79 9.69 5.35
CA VAL A 380 5.73 8.59 5.50
C VAL A 380 7.17 9.10 5.66
N ALA A 381 7.59 10.04 4.82
CA ALA A 381 8.89 10.70 4.92
C ALA A 381 9.11 11.38 6.26
N SER A 382 8.08 12.04 6.78
CA SER A 382 8.14 12.71 8.08
C SER A 382 8.25 11.70 9.24
N ALA A 383 7.56 10.57 9.15
CA ALA A 383 7.67 9.49 10.14
C ALA A 383 9.05 8.84 10.12
N ALA A 384 9.57 8.49 8.94
CA ALA A 384 10.90 7.87 8.79
C ALA A 384 12.00 8.81 9.28
N ALA A 385 11.89 10.11 9.00
CA ALA A 385 12.82 11.12 9.50
C ALA A 385 12.81 11.22 11.04
N LYS A 386 11.64 11.09 11.67
CA LYS A 386 11.52 11.12 13.14
C LYS A 386 12.18 9.89 13.78
N GLU A 387 12.00 8.71 13.19
CA GLU A 387 12.62 7.47 13.67
C GLU A 387 14.14 7.48 13.47
N ALA A 388 14.60 7.92 12.31
CA ALA A 388 16.03 8.06 12.01
C ALA A 388 16.75 9.02 12.99
N HIS A 389 16.09 10.11 13.42
CA HIS A 389 16.62 10.97 14.49
C HIS A 389 16.83 10.23 15.82
N GLY A 390 15.92 9.31 16.17
CA GLY A 390 16.09 8.45 17.35
C GLY A 390 17.31 7.53 17.26
N LEU A 391 17.76 7.23 16.05
CA LEU A 391 18.96 6.44 15.74
C LEU A 391 20.23 7.31 15.57
N GLY A 392 20.13 8.62 15.79
CA GLY A 392 21.24 9.56 15.67
C GLY A 392 21.56 10.01 14.24
N ILE A 393 20.72 9.68 13.26
CA ILE A 393 20.83 10.17 11.88
C ILE A 393 20.04 11.48 11.78
N LYS A 394 20.68 12.57 11.35
CA LYS A 394 19.98 13.84 11.15
C LYS A 394 19.24 13.80 9.81
N VAL A 395 17.91 13.83 9.84
CA VAL A 395 17.10 13.75 8.61
C VAL A 395 16.29 15.02 8.43
N SER A 396 16.19 15.52 7.20
CA SER A 396 15.30 16.63 6.86
C SER A 396 14.47 16.28 5.63
N VAL A 397 13.18 16.51 5.71
CA VAL A 397 12.24 16.27 4.60
C VAL A 397 12.03 17.58 3.87
N VAL A 398 12.36 17.61 2.59
CA VAL A 398 12.02 18.72 1.70
C VAL A 398 10.67 18.38 1.04
N PRO A 399 9.63 19.22 1.15
CA PRO A 399 8.26 18.83 0.83
C PRO A 399 7.95 18.86 -0.68
N THR A 400 8.68 18.09 -1.48
CA THR A 400 8.44 17.95 -2.92
C THR A 400 7.16 17.17 -3.21
N ARG A 401 6.41 17.59 -4.23
CA ARG A 401 5.15 16.97 -4.67
C ARG A 401 5.23 16.34 -6.05
N SER A 402 6.35 16.52 -6.74
CA SER A 402 6.59 15.97 -8.07
C SER A 402 8.09 15.73 -8.30
N PRO A 403 8.48 14.73 -9.11
CA PRO A 403 9.88 14.48 -9.43
C PRO A 403 10.63 15.69 -10.00
N VAL A 404 10.00 16.55 -10.78
CA VAL A 404 10.64 17.77 -11.32
C VAL A 404 11.07 18.75 -10.21
N GLN A 405 10.31 18.81 -9.10
CA GLN A 405 10.68 19.62 -7.95
C GLN A 405 11.86 19.02 -7.18
N ALA A 406 12.00 17.69 -7.15
CA ALA A 406 13.18 17.05 -6.58
C ALA A 406 14.42 17.25 -7.45
N LEU A 407 14.29 17.28 -8.78
CA LEU A 407 15.41 17.64 -9.67
C LEU A 407 15.88 19.08 -9.37
N ALA A 408 14.95 20.03 -9.29
CA ALA A 408 15.26 21.42 -8.91
C ALA A 408 15.95 21.49 -7.54
N ALA A 409 15.45 20.74 -6.55
CA ALA A 409 16.05 20.67 -5.22
C ALA A 409 17.47 20.10 -5.24
N LEU A 410 17.71 19.01 -5.97
CA LEU A 410 19.02 18.36 -6.04
C LEU A 410 20.05 19.22 -6.80
N ALA A 411 19.61 19.95 -7.83
CA ALA A 411 20.47 20.80 -8.64
C ALA A 411 21.17 21.92 -7.83
N VAL A 412 20.53 22.41 -6.76
CA VAL A 412 21.09 23.48 -5.90
C VAL A 412 21.88 22.96 -4.70
N ARG A 413 21.99 21.64 -4.55
CA ARG A 413 22.67 20.98 -3.43
C ARG A 413 24.16 21.29 -3.47
N ASP A 414 24.68 21.78 -2.35
CA ASP A 414 26.09 22.15 -2.23
C ASP A 414 26.72 21.46 -1.01
N PRO A 415 27.62 20.48 -1.21
CA PRO A 415 28.23 19.76 -0.09
C PRO A 415 29.00 20.68 0.86
N LYS A 416 29.48 21.85 0.39
CA LYS A 416 30.25 22.81 1.18
C LYS A 416 29.37 23.69 2.07
N ARG A 417 28.06 23.79 1.82
CA ARG A 417 27.12 24.57 2.67
C ARG A 417 26.86 23.84 3.98
N ARG A 418 26.42 24.55 5.02
CA ARG A 418 25.88 23.88 6.22
C ARG A 418 24.62 23.10 5.84
N PHE A 419 24.38 21.98 6.50
CA PHE A 419 23.27 21.09 6.14
C PHE A 419 21.91 21.77 6.20
N GLU A 420 21.69 22.63 7.19
CA GLU A 420 20.42 23.35 7.37
C GLU A 420 20.23 24.40 6.27
N ASP A 421 21.29 25.11 5.89
CA ASP A 421 21.25 26.09 4.81
C ASP A 421 21.05 25.41 3.45
N ASP A 422 21.64 24.23 3.27
CA ASP A 422 21.46 23.39 2.09
C ASP A 422 20.01 22.94 1.96
N VAL A 423 19.40 22.43 3.05
CA VAL A 423 17.97 22.05 3.08
C VAL A 423 17.05 23.23 2.78
N ILE A 424 17.35 24.42 3.29
CA ILE A 424 16.57 25.63 2.98
C ILE A 424 16.66 25.96 1.49
N ALA A 425 17.87 25.98 0.92
CA ALA A 425 18.06 26.24 -0.50
C ALA A 425 17.34 25.20 -1.39
N MET A 426 17.42 23.92 -1.01
CA MET A 426 16.69 22.83 -1.68
C MET A 426 15.17 23.04 -1.63
N ALA A 427 14.63 23.46 -0.48
CA ALA A 427 13.21 23.71 -0.31
C ALA A 427 12.75 24.97 -1.07
N GLU A 428 13.57 26.01 -1.14
CA GLU A 428 13.31 27.20 -1.94
C GLU A 428 13.29 26.88 -3.43
N ALA A 429 14.27 26.11 -3.93
CA ALA A 429 14.31 25.66 -5.33
C ALA A 429 13.10 24.77 -5.68
N ALA A 430 12.79 23.79 -4.83
CA ALA A 430 11.58 22.96 -4.99
C ALA A 430 10.30 23.79 -5.01
N GLY A 431 10.19 24.80 -4.15
CA GLY A 431 9.03 25.68 -4.04
C GLY A 431 8.89 26.68 -5.19
N ALA A 432 10.00 27.08 -5.81
CA ALA A 432 10.01 27.93 -6.99
C ALA A 432 9.64 27.16 -8.27
N CYS A 433 9.97 25.87 -8.33
CA CYS A 433 9.60 24.98 -9.44
C CYS A 433 8.09 24.67 -9.41
N ARG A 434 7.34 25.30 -10.33
CA ARG A 434 5.94 24.95 -10.59
C ARG A 434 5.89 23.67 -11.38
N TYR A 435 5.03 22.74 -10.99
CA TYR A 435 4.92 21.44 -11.65
C TYR A 435 3.53 21.22 -12.25
N ALA A 436 3.51 20.42 -13.30
CA ALA A 436 2.30 19.97 -13.94
C ALA A 436 2.40 18.52 -14.39
N GLU A 437 1.25 17.88 -14.50
CA GLU A 437 1.10 16.47 -14.86
C GLU A 437 0.01 16.36 -15.93
N VAL A 438 0.29 15.60 -16.99
CA VAL A 438 -0.68 15.34 -18.05
C VAL A 438 -1.10 13.89 -18.00
N CYS A 439 -2.41 13.61 -18.02
CA CYS A 439 -2.95 12.25 -18.03
C CYS A 439 -4.24 12.17 -18.86
N HIS A 440 -4.74 10.94 -19.05
CA HIS A 440 -6.05 10.72 -19.69
C HIS A 440 -7.14 10.51 -18.64
N ALA A 441 -8.28 11.16 -18.84
CA ALA A 441 -9.47 10.93 -18.04
C ALA A 441 -9.96 9.48 -18.23
N ALA A 442 -9.99 8.69 -17.17
CA ALA A 442 -10.51 7.32 -17.21
C ALA A 442 -12.04 7.24 -17.12
N ARG A 443 -12.68 8.31 -16.61
CA ARG A 443 -14.11 8.38 -16.31
C ARG A 443 -14.62 9.81 -16.41
N GLU A 444 -15.93 9.97 -16.47
CA GLU A 444 -16.55 11.29 -16.39
C GLU A 444 -16.36 11.91 -14.99
N ALA A 445 -15.98 13.18 -14.93
CA ALA A 445 -15.75 13.91 -13.68
C ALA A 445 -15.97 15.42 -13.85
N LEU A 446 -16.46 16.09 -12.81
CA LEU A 446 -16.53 17.56 -12.79
C LEU A 446 -15.24 18.11 -12.19
N THR A 447 -14.54 18.97 -12.92
CA THR A 447 -13.28 19.60 -12.51
C THR A 447 -13.40 21.13 -12.48
N VAL A 448 -12.39 21.83 -11.97
CA VAL A 448 -12.36 23.31 -11.99
C VAL A 448 -12.29 23.88 -13.42
N ALA A 449 -11.77 23.12 -14.39
CA ALA A 449 -11.76 23.49 -15.81
C ALA A 449 -13.08 23.13 -16.54
N GLY A 450 -14.00 22.40 -15.88
CA GLY A 450 -15.27 21.95 -16.45
C GLY A 450 -15.46 20.43 -16.39
N PRO A 451 -16.51 19.90 -17.04
CA PRO A 451 -16.76 18.48 -17.11
C PRO A 451 -15.75 17.78 -18.03
N ALA A 452 -15.04 16.80 -17.49
CA ALA A 452 -14.16 15.89 -18.21
C ALA A 452 -14.87 14.58 -18.52
N ARG A 453 -14.61 13.99 -19.69
CA ARG A 453 -15.16 12.73 -20.17
C ARG A 453 -14.05 11.68 -20.34
N PRO A 454 -14.38 10.37 -20.31
CA PRO A 454 -13.40 9.33 -20.58
C PRO A 454 -12.70 9.56 -21.93
N GLY A 455 -11.38 9.54 -21.94
CA GLY A 455 -10.53 9.78 -23.11
C GLY A 455 -9.99 11.21 -23.23
N ASP A 456 -10.60 12.19 -22.56
CA ASP A 456 -10.11 13.57 -22.53
C ASP A 456 -8.68 13.63 -21.97
N VAL A 457 -7.86 14.54 -22.49
CA VAL A 457 -6.53 14.84 -21.96
C VAL A 457 -6.67 15.89 -20.88
N LEU A 458 -6.21 15.56 -19.67
CA LEU A 458 -6.24 16.45 -18.52
C LEU A 458 -4.84 16.99 -18.26
N ALA A 459 -4.74 18.31 -18.10
CA ALA A 459 -3.52 18.94 -17.62
C ALA A 459 -3.73 19.46 -16.19
N LEU A 460 -3.02 18.86 -15.25
CA LEU A 460 -3.05 19.21 -13.85
C LEU A 460 -1.88 20.14 -13.54
N VAL A 461 -2.13 21.32 -12.98
CA VAL A 461 -1.07 22.22 -12.50
C VAL A 461 -1.21 22.27 -10.99
N GLU A 462 -0.13 21.97 -10.27
CA GLU A 462 -0.12 21.85 -8.81
C GLU A 462 -1.21 20.91 -8.22
N GLY A 463 -1.58 19.88 -8.97
CA GLY A 463 -2.57 18.86 -8.57
C GLY A 463 -4.03 19.19 -8.91
N GLU A 464 -4.31 20.35 -9.51
CA GLU A 464 -5.66 20.77 -9.93
C GLU A 464 -5.80 20.74 -11.45
N VAL A 465 -6.94 20.26 -11.98
CA VAL A 465 -7.16 20.19 -13.45
C VAL A 465 -7.46 21.57 -14.01
N HIS A 466 -6.47 22.19 -14.67
CA HIS A 466 -6.59 23.53 -15.23
C HIS A 466 -6.99 23.56 -16.72
N LEU A 467 -6.78 22.47 -17.44
CA LEU A 467 -7.11 22.34 -18.86
C LEU A 467 -7.66 20.94 -19.16
N ILE A 468 -8.66 20.90 -20.04
CA ILE A 468 -9.24 19.70 -20.62
C ILE A 468 -9.12 19.84 -22.14
N GLY A 469 -8.45 18.89 -22.77
CA GLY A 469 -8.25 18.86 -24.22
C GLY A 469 -8.56 17.49 -24.82
N GLN A 470 -8.40 17.39 -26.14
CA GLN A 470 -8.65 16.16 -26.91
C GLN A 470 -7.34 15.62 -27.53
N ASP A 471 -6.47 16.52 -27.99
CA ASP A 471 -5.15 16.17 -28.49
C ASP A 471 -4.09 16.36 -27.39
N LEU A 472 -3.20 15.38 -27.25
CA LEU A 472 -2.19 15.37 -26.20
C LEU A 472 -1.18 16.50 -26.38
N VAL A 473 -0.67 16.74 -27.59
CA VAL A 473 0.37 17.74 -27.82
C VAL A 473 -0.18 19.15 -27.70
N ASP A 474 -1.36 19.39 -28.26
CA ASP A 474 -2.01 20.70 -28.14
C ASP A 474 -2.31 21.03 -26.66
N THR A 475 -2.72 20.01 -25.88
CA THR A 475 -2.95 20.19 -24.43
C THR A 475 -1.65 20.44 -23.66
N CYS A 476 -0.58 19.69 -23.94
CA CYS A 476 0.74 19.90 -23.33
C CYS A 476 1.29 21.29 -23.64
N THR A 477 1.23 21.73 -24.90
CA THR A 477 1.73 23.05 -25.32
C THR A 477 0.93 24.19 -24.70
N ALA A 478 -0.41 24.11 -24.70
CA ALA A 478 -1.27 25.10 -24.03
C ALA A 478 -1.04 25.15 -22.51
N MET A 479 -0.77 24.01 -21.88
CA MET A 479 -0.41 23.94 -20.46
C MET A 479 0.92 24.65 -20.20
N VAL A 480 1.96 24.37 -20.98
CA VAL A 480 3.27 25.00 -20.83
C VAL A 480 3.17 26.52 -21.05
N ASP A 481 2.45 26.98 -22.08
CA ASP A 481 2.20 28.40 -22.31
C ASP A 481 1.54 29.08 -21.10
N ARG A 482 0.58 28.40 -20.47
CA ARG A 482 -0.11 28.91 -19.29
C ARG A 482 0.81 28.99 -18.08
N MET A 483 1.69 28.01 -17.90
CA MET A 483 2.70 28.02 -16.83
C MET A 483 3.72 29.14 -17.05
N LEU A 484 4.25 29.29 -18.27
CA LEU A 484 5.20 30.34 -18.65
C LEU A 484 4.61 31.75 -18.64
N GLY A 485 3.27 31.88 -18.76
CA GLY A 485 2.58 33.15 -18.58
C GLY A 485 2.83 33.81 -17.21
N GLY A 486 3.22 33.03 -16.20
CA GLY A 486 3.65 33.53 -14.88
C GLY A 486 5.15 33.88 -14.77
N GLY A 487 5.91 33.80 -15.87
CA GLY A 487 7.38 33.83 -15.88
C GLY A 487 7.98 32.43 -15.92
N GLY A 488 9.30 32.32 -16.08
CA GLY A 488 10.06 31.07 -16.07
C GLY A 488 11.27 31.16 -16.99
N GLU A 489 12.37 30.51 -16.61
CA GLU A 489 13.64 30.52 -17.36
C GLU A 489 14.02 29.13 -17.86
N LEU A 490 13.52 28.07 -17.21
CA LEU A 490 13.78 26.68 -17.56
C LEU A 490 12.49 25.85 -17.53
N VAL A 491 12.29 25.02 -18.56
CA VAL A 491 11.25 23.99 -18.64
C VAL A 491 11.89 22.62 -18.64
N THR A 492 11.56 21.80 -17.65
CA THR A 492 12.00 20.40 -17.55
C THR A 492 10.85 19.48 -17.92
N LEU A 493 11.04 18.61 -18.92
CA LEU A 493 10.07 17.65 -19.42
C LEU A 493 10.50 16.22 -19.05
N LEU A 494 9.64 15.45 -18.37
CA LEU A 494 9.87 14.03 -18.11
C LEU A 494 8.82 13.18 -18.84
N CYS A 495 9.25 12.43 -19.85
CA CYS A 495 8.37 11.58 -20.66
C CYS A 495 7.99 10.28 -19.95
N GLY A 496 6.70 9.98 -19.89
CA GLY A 496 6.20 8.75 -19.29
C GLY A 496 6.36 7.53 -20.20
N ALA A 497 6.19 6.34 -19.64
CA ALA A 497 6.32 5.07 -20.38
C ALA A 497 5.29 4.94 -21.53
N ASP A 498 4.11 5.55 -21.36
CA ASP A 498 3.02 5.54 -22.33
C ASP A 498 3.04 6.76 -23.28
N ALA A 499 4.10 7.57 -23.25
CA ALA A 499 4.21 8.76 -24.07
C ALA A 499 4.38 8.41 -25.57
N PRO A 500 3.61 9.01 -26.49
CA PRO A 500 3.86 8.86 -27.92
C PRO A 500 5.26 9.36 -28.30
N ALA A 501 5.91 8.65 -29.23
CA ALA A 501 7.21 9.06 -29.75
C ALA A 501 7.16 10.49 -30.32
N GLY A 502 8.16 11.30 -29.96
CA GLY A 502 8.26 12.71 -30.38
C GLY A 502 7.37 13.69 -29.61
N LEU A 503 6.68 13.27 -28.55
CA LEU A 503 5.90 14.18 -27.70
C LEU A 503 6.79 15.30 -27.12
N ALA A 504 7.88 14.96 -26.46
CA ALA A 504 8.80 15.95 -25.89
C ALA A 504 9.40 16.87 -26.95
N ASP A 505 9.77 16.33 -28.12
CA ASP A 505 10.34 17.13 -29.20
C ASP A 505 9.34 18.17 -29.72
N ARG A 506 8.07 17.77 -29.91
CA ARG A 506 7.01 18.72 -30.34
C ARG A 506 6.73 19.80 -29.30
N VAL A 507 6.76 19.45 -28.01
CA VAL A 507 6.60 20.43 -26.92
C VAL A 507 7.82 21.36 -26.87
N ARG A 508 9.03 20.82 -27.00
CA ARG A 508 10.29 21.60 -27.06
C ARG A 508 10.28 22.60 -28.21
N GLU A 509 10.00 22.15 -29.43
CA GLU A 509 9.93 23.00 -30.63
C GLU A 509 8.89 24.13 -30.46
N HIS A 510 7.77 23.84 -29.78
CA HIS A 510 6.78 24.85 -29.47
C HIS A 510 7.34 25.92 -28.52
N VAL A 511 7.96 25.51 -27.41
CA VAL A 511 8.52 26.44 -26.42
C VAL A 511 9.65 27.26 -27.00
N GLU A 512 10.58 26.67 -27.74
CA GLU A 512 11.68 27.40 -28.40
C GLU A 512 11.18 28.49 -29.37
N ARG A 513 10.04 28.24 -30.03
CA ARG A 513 9.41 29.19 -30.96
C ARG A 513 8.59 30.29 -30.25
N ALA A 514 7.84 29.93 -29.21
CA ALA A 514 6.93 30.85 -28.52
C ALA A 514 7.61 31.63 -27.37
N TRP A 515 8.64 31.05 -26.76
CA TRP A 515 9.36 31.54 -25.59
C TRP A 515 10.88 31.44 -25.80
N PRO A 516 11.46 32.26 -26.70
CA PRO A 516 12.84 32.10 -27.19
C PRO A 516 13.95 32.31 -26.14
N PHE A 517 13.59 32.73 -24.92
CA PHE A 517 14.53 32.93 -23.80
C PHE A 517 14.39 31.84 -22.73
N VAL A 518 13.53 30.86 -22.94
CA VAL A 518 13.29 29.75 -22.01
C VAL A 518 14.08 28.54 -22.49
N GLU A 519 14.91 27.99 -21.61
CA GLU A 519 15.63 26.74 -21.87
C GLU A 519 14.68 25.55 -21.70
N VAL A 520 14.85 24.51 -22.52
CA VAL A 520 14.04 23.28 -22.40
C VAL A 520 14.95 22.06 -22.29
N GLN A 521 14.82 21.34 -21.19
CA GLN A 521 15.46 20.04 -21.00
C GLN A 521 14.39 18.96 -21.03
N ALA A 522 14.65 17.86 -21.74
CA ALA A 522 13.75 16.71 -21.73
C ALA A 522 14.50 15.43 -21.47
N TYR A 523 13.89 14.57 -20.65
CA TYR A 523 14.43 13.29 -20.25
C TYR A 523 13.35 12.21 -20.38
N GLU A 524 13.79 10.99 -20.67
CA GLU A 524 12.94 9.81 -20.55
C GLU A 524 12.74 9.52 -19.07
N GLY A 525 11.50 9.62 -18.59
CA GLY A 525 11.16 9.37 -17.19
C GLY A 525 10.64 7.95 -16.93
N GLY A 526 9.87 7.40 -17.86
CA GLY A 526 9.34 6.05 -17.77
C GLY A 526 8.31 5.84 -16.64
N GLN A 527 7.76 6.91 -16.08
CA GLN A 527 6.67 6.82 -15.11
C GLN A 527 5.38 6.32 -15.78
N PRO A 528 4.56 5.51 -15.08
CA PRO A 528 3.27 5.06 -15.61
C PRO A 528 2.22 6.19 -15.53
N HIS A 529 1.17 6.07 -16.34
CA HIS A 529 -0.06 6.89 -16.30
C HIS A 529 0.04 8.38 -16.68
N TYR A 530 1.24 8.98 -16.58
CA TYR A 530 1.49 10.37 -16.97
C TYR A 530 2.40 10.43 -18.20
N PRO A 531 1.84 10.60 -19.41
CA PRO A 531 2.63 10.80 -20.62
C PRO A 531 3.67 11.92 -20.52
N LEU A 532 3.40 12.96 -19.72
CA LEU A 532 4.33 14.05 -19.50
C LEU A 532 4.20 14.63 -18.08
N LEU A 533 5.34 14.77 -17.40
CA LEU A 533 5.49 15.66 -16.25
C LEU A 533 6.29 16.88 -16.69
N VAL A 534 5.94 18.05 -16.19
CA VAL A 534 6.58 19.32 -16.55
C VAL A 534 6.93 20.10 -15.31
N GLY A 535 8.16 20.60 -15.23
CA GLY A 535 8.62 21.61 -14.27
C GLY A 535 8.89 22.93 -14.98
N VAL A 536 8.49 24.05 -14.36
CA VAL A 536 8.84 25.40 -14.80
C VAL A 536 9.44 26.15 -13.63
N GLU A 537 10.72 26.51 -13.76
CA GLU A 537 11.52 27.25 -12.76
C GLU A 537 11.54 28.75 -13.06
#